data_AF-A0A2H6N7Y3-F1
#
_entry.id   AF-A0A2H6N7Y3-F1
#
_cell.length_a   1.000
_cell.length_b   1.000
_cell.length_c   1.000
_cell.angle_alpha   90.00
_cell.angle_beta   90.00
_cell.angle_gamma   90.00
#
_symmetry.space_group_name_H-M   'P 1'
#
loop_
_entity.id
_entity.type
_entity.pdbx_description
1 polymer ?
#
loop_
_entity_poly.entity_id
_entity_poly.type
_entity_poly.pdbx_seq_one_letter_code
_entity_poly.pdbx_strand_id
1 'polypeptide(L)'
;MLGGQGVPCQASPCLRDTSLVNRLRLNPDKTEWLWMLPPKDGIDCPVLALGEGNLLPSEQARNLGVLLDPQLKLEHYLTAVAGRTFAQVHLVHHLRPYVDREALLTVTHALVTS
;
A
#
# COMPACT_ATOMS: atom_id res chain seq x y z
N MET A 1 -21.65 0.62 -2.85
CA MET A 1 -20.21 0.75 -2.57
C MET A 1 -19.82 -0.42 -1.69
N LEU A 2 -18.89 -1.26 -2.13
CA LEU A 2 -18.49 -2.47 -1.42
C LEU A 2 -17.04 -2.29 -0.96
N GLY A 3 -16.85 -1.91 0.30
CA GLY A 3 -15.52 -1.91 0.94
C GLY A 3 -15.16 -3.33 1.36
N GLY A 4 -14.07 -3.88 0.82
CA GLY A 4 -13.52 -5.14 1.28
C GLY A 4 -12.65 -4.91 2.51
N GLN A 5 -12.83 -5.72 3.56
CA GLN A 5 -11.98 -5.67 4.75
C GLN A 5 -10.77 -6.59 4.55
N GLY A 6 -9.58 -6.10 4.87
CA GLY A 6 -8.31 -6.79 4.70
C GLY A 6 -7.52 -6.83 6.00
N VAL A 7 -7.35 -8.02 6.58
CA VAL A 7 -6.63 -8.20 7.84
C VAL A 7 -5.15 -8.48 7.55
N PRO A 8 -4.20 -7.69 8.08
CA PRO A 8 -2.77 -7.99 8.00
C PRO A 8 -2.33 -8.95 9.10
N CYS A 9 -1.61 -10.01 8.74
CA CYS A 9 -1.05 -11.02 9.65
C CYS A 9 0.37 -11.43 9.22
N GLN A 10 1.16 -12.07 10.09
CA GLN A 10 2.49 -12.58 9.73
C GLN A 10 2.63 -14.11 9.91
N ALA A 11 3.16 -14.77 8.86
CA ALA A 11 3.56 -16.19 8.77
C ALA A 11 2.44 -17.26 8.91
N SER A 12 2.42 -18.42 8.24
CA SER A 12 3.04 -19.00 7.00
C SER A 12 2.46 -20.44 6.85
N PRO A 13 2.40 -21.16 5.68
CA PRO A 13 3.27 -21.00 4.51
C PRO A 13 2.70 -21.42 3.12
N CYS A 14 1.38 -21.43 2.87
CA CYS A 14 0.73 -22.17 1.75
C CYS A 14 1.08 -21.76 0.29
N LEU A 15 2.04 -20.88 0.05
CA LEU A 15 2.42 -20.35 -1.27
C LEU A 15 3.63 -21.05 -1.93
N ARG A 16 3.85 -22.33 -1.63
CA ARG A 16 5.06 -23.06 -2.07
C ARG A 16 5.02 -23.46 -3.55
N ASP A 17 3.85 -23.78 -4.11
CA ASP A 17 3.79 -24.54 -5.37
C ASP A 17 4.20 -23.74 -6.61
N THR A 18 3.89 -22.45 -6.70
CA THR A 18 4.26 -21.62 -7.88
C THR A 18 5.66 -20.98 -7.75
N SER A 19 6.10 -20.68 -6.52
CA SER A 19 7.40 -20.06 -6.27
C SER A 19 8.57 -21.03 -6.52
N LEU A 20 8.37 -22.32 -6.23
CA LEU A 20 9.35 -23.38 -6.50
C LEU A 20 9.64 -23.59 -7.99
N VAL A 21 8.62 -23.49 -8.86
CA VAL A 21 8.78 -23.64 -10.33
C VAL A 21 9.75 -22.60 -10.90
N ASN A 22 9.68 -21.36 -10.40
CA ASN A 22 10.56 -20.27 -10.82
C ASN A 22 11.85 -20.16 -9.98
N ARG A 23 12.11 -21.11 -9.07
CA ARG A 23 13.22 -21.10 -8.08
C ARG A 23 13.31 -19.81 -7.24
N LEU A 24 12.20 -19.09 -7.08
CA LEU A 24 12.14 -17.88 -6.26
C LEU A 24 11.97 -18.24 -4.79
N ARG A 25 12.79 -17.65 -3.92
CA ARG A 25 12.63 -17.76 -2.46
C ARG A 25 11.93 -16.51 -1.94
N LEU A 26 10.83 -16.71 -1.20
CA LEU A 26 10.28 -15.66 -0.35
C LEU A 26 11.32 -15.28 0.72
N ASN A 27 11.48 -13.98 0.96
CA ASN A 27 12.29 -13.45 2.05
C ASN A 27 11.35 -13.25 3.26
N PRO A 28 11.39 -14.11 4.30
CA PRO A 28 10.43 -14.05 5.41
C PRO A 28 10.56 -12.76 6.22
N ASP A 29 11.78 -12.24 6.34
CA ASP A 29 12.16 -10.97 6.95
C ASP A 29 11.60 -9.71 6.22
N LYS A 30 10.98 -9.87 5.04
CA LYS A 30 10.37 -8.78 4.24
C LYS A 30 8.98 -9.12 3.71
N THR A 31 8.40 -10.28 4.03
CA THR A 31 7.11 -10.74 3.48
C THR A 31 6.00 -10.61 4.53
N GLU A 32 5.28 -9.49 4.49
CA GLU A 32 4.01 -9.31 5.20
C GLU A 32 2.87 -9.97 4.41
N TRP A 33 1.85 -10.51 5.09
CA TRP A 33 0.69 -11.14 4.45
C TRP A 33 -0.56 -10.30 4.69
N LEU A 34 -1.30 -10.01 3.61
CA LEU A 34 -2.59 -9.32 3.66
C LEU A 34 -3.70 -10.32 3.31
N TRP A 35 -4.57 -10.62 4.27
CA TRP A 35 -5.71 -11.51 4.10
C TRP A 35 -6.97 -10.70 3.80
N MET A 36 -7.39 -10.70 2.54
CA MET A 36 -8.64 -10.03 2.14
C MET A 36 -9.81 -10.98 2.34
N LEU A 37 -10.73 -10.60 3.23
CA LEU A 37 -11.97 -11.34 3.48
C LEU A 37 -13.12 -10.62 2.75
N PRO A 38 -14.06 -11.35 2.12
CA PRO A 38 -15.27 -10.72 1.61
C PRO A 38 -16.00 -10.05 2.78
N PRO A 39 -16.59 -8.85 2.60
CA PRO A 39 -17.32 -8.18 3.67
C PRO A 39 -18.49 -9.07 4.10
N LYS A 40 -18.34 -9.70 5.26
CA LYS A 40 -19.40 -10.40 5.97
C LYS A 40 -19.86 -9.51 7.11
N ASP A 41 -21.17 -9.35 7.22
CA ASP A 41 -21.79 -8.51 8.24
C ASP A 41 -21.39 -9.01 9.64
N GLY A 42 -20.73 -8.16 10.42
CA GLY A 42 -20.51 -8.36 11.86
C GLY A 42 -19.51 -9.43 12.28
N ILE A 43 -18.56 -9.85 11.44
CA ILE A 43 -17.45 -10.72 11.91
C ILE A 43 -16.35 -9.85 12.52
N ASP A 44 -16.23 -9.89 13.84
CA ASP A 44 -15.03 -9.46 14.58
C ASP A 44 -13.80 -10.16 14.00
N CYS A 45 -12.70 -9.43 13.82
CA CYS A 45 -11.46 -9.94 13.21
C CYS A 45 -11.01 -11.24 13.89
N PRO A 46 -11.16 -12.42 13.25
CA PRO A 46 -10.96 -13.68 13.95
C PRO A 46 -9.46 -13.87 14.21
N VAL A 47 -9.11 -14.17 15.46
CA VAL A 47 -7.76 -14.62 15.81
C VAL A 47 -7.49 -15.90 15.03
N LEU A 48 -6.58 -15.83 14.07
CA LEU A 48 -6.29 -16.92 13.15
C LEU A 48 -5.30 -17.88 13.82
N ALA A 49 -5.80 -18.99 14.35
CA ALA A 49 -4.95 -20.08 14.80
C ALA A 49 -4.29 -20.76 13.58
N LEU A 50 -2.96 -20.65 13.46
CA LEU A 50 -2.19 -21.24 12.38
C LEU A 50 -1.14 -22.19 12.95
N GLY A 51 -1.50 -23.48 13.02
CA GLY A 51 -0.70 -24.49 13.73
C GLY A 51 -0.77 -24.26 15.26
N GLU A 52 0.39 -24.22 15.90
CA GLU A 52 0.54 -23.99 17.36
C GLU A 52 0.45 -22.50 17.76
N GLY A 53 0.31 -21.57 16.81
CA GLY A 53 0.37 -20.12 17.04
C GLY A 53 -0.92 -19.38 16.73
N ASN A 54 -1.32 -18.46 17.61
CA ASN A 54 -2.41 -17.52 17.37
C ASN A 54 -1.89 -16.26 16.66
N LEU A 55 -2.41 -15.98 15.46
CA LEU A 55 -2.14 -14.75 14.75
C LEU A 55 -3.15 -13.67 15.17
N LEU A 56 -2.63 -12.60 15.75
CA LEU A 56 -3.42 -11.40 16.04
C LEU A 56 -3.55 -10.54 14.78
N PRO A 57 -4.71 -9.90 14.54
CA PRO A 57 -4.85 -8.91 13.48
C PRO A 57 -3.94 -7.71 13.76
N SER A 58 -3.29 -7.19 12.72
CA SER A 58 -2.61 -5.89 12.78
C SER A 58 -3.55 -4.77 12.36
N GLU A 59 -3.38 -3.59 12.97
CA GLU A 59 -4.12 -2.38 12.57
C GLU A 59 -3.67 -1.85 11.20
N GLN A 60 -2.48 -2.22 10.70
CA GLN A 60 -1.95 -1.75 9.41
C GLN A 60 -1.10 -2.80 8.69
N ALA A 61 -1.07 -2.74 7.35
CA ALA A 61 -0.17 -3.50 6.47
C ALA A 61 0.68 -2.53 5.62
N ARG A 62 1.95 -2.84 5.32
CA ARG A 62 2.74 -2.03 4.38
C ARG A 62 2.91 -2.73 3.03
N ASN A 63 2.09 -2.34 2.05
CA ASN A 63 2.16 -2.87 0.68
C ASN A 63 2.80 -1.85 -0.28
N LEU A 64 3.94 -2.20 -0.91
CA LEU A 64 4.67 -1.33 -1.86
C LEU A 64 4.97 0.10 -1.34
N GLY A 65 5.07 0.28 -0.02
CA GLY A 65 5.28 1.57 0.62
C GLY A 65 4.01 2.30 1.07
N VAL A 66 2.83 1.83 0.66
CA VAL A 66 1.51 2.28 1.12
C VAL A 66 1.18 1.61 2.46
N LEU A 67 0.71 2.37 3.44
CA LEU A 67 0.06 1.82 4.64
C LEU A 67 -1.42 1.60 4.34
N LEU A 68 -1.88 0.36 4.47
CA LEU A 68 -3.27 -0.06 4.31
C LEU A 68 -3.88 -0.29 5.70
N ASP A 69 -5.07 0.25 5.92
CA ASP A 69 -5.86 -0.02 7.14
C ASP A 69 -6.74 -1.29 6.99
N PRO A 70 -7.41 -1.76 8.06
CA PRO A 70 -8.17 -3.02 8.01
C PRO A 70 -9.42 -2.93 7.11
N GLN A 71 -9.85 -1.72 6.76
CA GLN A 71 -10.96 -1.44 5.85
C GLN A 71 -10.49 -1.26 4.40
N LEU A 72 -9.18 -1.44 4.15
CA LEU A 72 -8.48 -1.17 2.88
C LEU A 72 -8.76 0.25 2.34
N LYS A 73 -9.07 1.21 3.22
CA LYS A 73 -9.26 2.59 2.79
C LYS A 73 -7.92 3.22 2.50
N LEU A 74 -7.90 3.97 1.40
CA LEU A 74 -6.72 4.68 0.94
C LEU A 74 -6.71 6.15 1.41
N GLU A 75 -7.64 6.56 2.27
CA GLU A 75 -7.87 7.98 2.66
C GLU A 75 -6.59 8.67 3.15
N HIS A 76 -5.87 8.05 4.10
CA HIS A 76 -4.61 8.60 4.63
C HIS A 76 -3.52 8.70 3.55
N TYR A 77 -3.40 7.68 2.69
CA TYR A 77 -2.43 7.69 1.58
C TYR A 77 -2.79 8.74 0.52
N LEU A 78 -4.05 8.83 0.10
CA LEU A 78 -4.53 9.83 -0.86
C LEU A 78 -4.31 11.25 -0.33
N THR A 79 -4.57 11.49 0.96
CA THR A 79 -4.28 12.77 1.61
C THR A 79 -2.79 13.08 1.61
N ALA A 80 -1.94 12.12 1.96
CA ALA A 80 -0.49 12.28 1.97
C ALA A 80 0.10 12.50 0.56
N VAL A 81 -0.39 11.79 -0.46
CA VAL A 81 0.01 11.97 -1.86
C VAL A 81 -0.47 13.32 -2.38
N ALA A 82 -1.75 13.65 -2.25
CA ALA A 82 -2.31 14.92 -2.71
C ALA A 82 -1.61 16.12 -2.06
N GLY A 83 -1.31 16.05 -0.75
CA GLY A 83 -0.54 17.09 -0.06
C GLY A 83 0.89 17.25 -0.58
N ARG A 84 1.59 16.14 -0.87
CA ARG A 84 2.93 16.16 -1.47
C ARG A 84 2.91 16.71 -2.90
N THR A 85 1.99 16.24 -3.73
CA THR A 85 1.81 16.73 -5.11
C THR A 85 1.47 18.22 -5.13
N PHE A 86 0.58 18.68 -4.24
CA PHE A 86 0.28 20.12 -4.10
C PHE A 86 1.51 20.94 -3.71
N ALA A 87 2.30 20.48 -2.74
CA ALA A 87 3.55 21.13 -2.36
C ALA A 87 4.57 21.16 -3.52
N GLN A 88 4.69 20.08 -4.30
CA GLN A 88 5.55 20.02 -5.48
C GLN A 88 5.08 20.98 -6.58
N VAL A 89 3.77 21.03 -6.89
CA VAL A 89 3.19 21.99 -7.85
C VAL A 89 3.40 23.43 -7.38
N HIS A 90 3.30 23.70 -6.07
CA HIS A 90 3.59 25.01 -5.49
C HIS A 90 5.07 25.39 -5.69
N LEU A 91 6.02 24.46 -5.48
CA LEU A 91 7.43 24.68 -5.78
C LEU A 91 7.68 24.96 -7.27
N VAL A 92 7.03 24.22 -8.18
CA VAL A 92 7.11 24.48 -9.63
C VAL A 92 6.56 25.87 -9.97
N HIS A 93 5.50 26.32 -9.31
CA HIS A 93 4.99 27.69 -9.48
C HIS A 93 6.02 28.75 -9.06
N HIS A 94 6.78 28.53 -7.98
CA HIS A 94 7.86 29.43 -7.54
C HIS A 94 9.05 29.47 -8.50
N LEU A 95 9.23 28.47 -9.38
CA LEU A 95 10.26 28.50 -10.43
C LEU A 95 9.91 29.45 -11.58
N ARG A 96 8.63 29.82 -11.76
CA ARG A 96 8.13 30.62 -12.89
C ARG A 96 8.89 31.93 -13.18
N PRO A 97 9.44 32.69 -12.20
CA PRO A 97 10.25 33.87 -12.48
C PRO A 97 11.67 33.57 -13.02
N TYR A 98 12.13 32.32 -12.90
CA TYR A 98 13.53 31.92 -13.13
C TYR A 98 13.72 30.98 -14.33
N VAL A 99 12.64 30.44 -14.90
CA VAL A 99 12.68 29.52 -16.05
C VAL A 99 11.75 30.01 -17.16
N ASP A 100 12.07 29.65 -18.40
CA ASP A 100 11.20 29.91 -19.54
C ASP A 100 9.98 28.98 -19.56
N ARG A 101 9.05 29.25 -20.49
CA ARG A 101 7.79 28.53 -20.59
C ARG A 101 7.97 27.03 -20.92
N GLU A 102 8.93 26.68 -21.77
CA GLU A 102 9.11 25.30 -22.22
C GLU A 102 9.81 24.45 -21.15
N ALA A 103 10.79 25.03 -20.43
CA ALA A 103 11.33 24.39 -19.22
C ALA A 103 10.24 24.19 -18.14
N LEU A 104 9.38 25.18 -17.89
CA LEU A 104 8.30 25.06 -16.91
C LEU A 104 7.29 23.97 -17.30
N LEU A 105 6.92 23.88 -18.58
CA LEU A 105 6.08 22.80 -19.12
C LEU A 105 6.74 21.44 -18.95
N THR A 106 8.04 21.33 -19.26
CA THR A 106 8.81 20.08 -19.13
C THR A 106 8.84 19.59 -17.68
N VAL A 107 9.13 20.49 -16.73
CA VAL A 107 9.13 20.17 -15.29
C VAL A 107 7.73 19.78 -14.79
N THR A 108 6.69 20.50 -15.23
CA THR A 108 5.30 20.18 -14.85
C THR A 108 4.86 18.83 -15.41
N HIS A 109 5.18 18.53 -16.67
CA HIS A 109 4.89 17.23 -17.28
C HIS A 109 5.61 16.11 -16.54
N ALA A 110 6.93 16.25 -16.32
CA ALA A 110 7.73 15.27 -15.60
C ALA A 110 7.14 14.96 -14.21
N LEU A 111 6.74 15.99 -13.45
CA LEU A 111 6.13 15.84 -12.12
C LEU A 111 4.79 15.07 -12.13
N VAL A 112 4.02 15.13 -13.22
CA VAL A 112 2.71 14.47 -13.33
C VAL A 112 2.81 13.05 -13.89
N THR A 113 3.83 12.76 -14.69
CA THR A 113 3.98 11.47 -15.40
C THR A 113 5.05 10.53 -14.83
N SER A 114 5.82 10.94 -13.82
CA SER A 114 6.91 10.16 -13.19
C SER A 114 6.42 9.15 -12.17
#